data_AF-A0A641S8G1-F1
#
_entry.id   AF-A0A641S8G1-F1
#
_cell.length_a   1.000
_cell.length_b   1.000
_cell.length_c   1.000
_cell.angle_alpha   90.00
_cell.angle_beta   90.00
_cell.angle_gamma   90.00
#
_symmetry.space_group_name_H-M   'P 1'
#
loop_
_entity.id
_entity.type
_entity.pdbx_description
1 polymer ?
#
loop_
_entity_poly.entity_id
_entity_poly.type
_entity_poly.pdbx_seq_one_letter_code
_entity_poly.pdbx_strand_id
1 'polypeptide(L)'
;MKALNNKTAVKAVRPERIIQFGEGNFLRAFVDWIISNMNEKTDFNSSVVVVQPIDKGMVDALNAQDCLYHVNLQGLNNGEVVNSF
;
A
#
# COMPACT_ATOMS: atom_id res chain seq x y z
N MET A 1 -6.06 9.99 -15.31
CA MET A 1 -5.49 10.12 -13.95
C MET A 1 -4.03 10.55 -14.11
N LYS A 2 -3.49 11.43 -13.24
CA LYS A 2 -2.04 11.72 -13.25
C LYS A 2 -1.28 10.50 -12.72
N ALA A 3 -0.03 10.30 -13.16
CA ALA A 3 0.80 9.23 -12.60
C ALA A 3 0.96 9.44 -11.09
N LEU A 4 0.80 8.39 -10.28
CA LEU A 4 0.99 8.44 -8.84
C LEU A 4 2.48 8.22 -8.53
N ASN A 5 3.17 9.25 -8.06
CA ASN A 5 4.59 9.20 -7.70
C ASN A 5 4.93 10.36 -6.75
N ASN A 6 6.17 10.44 -6.29
CA ASN A 6 6.62 11.45 -5.34
C ASN A 6 6.55 12.91 -5.86
N LYS A 7 6.32 13.13 -7.17
CA LYS A 7 6.13 14.46 -7.76
C LYS A 7 4.66 14.91 -7.73
N THR A 8 3.74 13.95 -7.68
CA THR A 8 2.29 14.17 -7.77
C THR A 8 1.55 13.88 -6.47
N ALA A 9 2.19 13.16 -5.54
CA ALA A 9 1.69 12.85 -4.21
C ALA A 9 2.82 12.92 -3.17
N VAL A 10 2.46 13.23 -1.92
CA VAL A 10 3.41 13.23 -0.80
C VAL A 10 3.79 11.78 -0.49
N LYS A 11 5.09 11.46 -0.57
CA LYS A 11 5.65 10.19 -0.12
C LYS A 11 6.32 10.38 1.23
N ALA A 12 5.73 9.80 2.28
CA ALA A 12 6.39 9.74 3.59
C ALA A 12 7.60 8.80 3.53
N VAL A 13 8.73 9.22 4.10
CA VAL A 13 9.91 8.38 4.27
C VAL A 13 9.93 7.90 5.70
N ARG A 14 9.84 6.58 5.90
CA ARG A 14 9.85 5.93 7.21
C ARG A 14 10.91 4.83 7.25
N PRO A 15 11.46 4.48 8.43
CA PRO A 15 12.41 3.37 8.57
C PRO A 15 11.86 2.05 8.05
N GLU A 16 12.68 1.29 7.34
CA GLU A 16 12.37 -0.07 6.89
C GLU A 16 12.39 -1.01 8.10
N ARG A 17 11.23 -1.58 8.44
CA ARG A 17 11.05 -2.43 9.64
C ARG A 17 10.35 -3.75 9.35
N ILE A 18 9.77 -3.89 8.16
CA ILE A 18 8.96 -5.03 7.75
C ILE A 18 9.48 -5.50 6.39
N ILE A 19 9.77 -6.79 6.27
CA ILE A 19 10.05 -7.44 4.98
C ILE A 19 8.86 -8.32 4.61
N GLN A 20 8.35 -8.14 3.40
CA GLN A 20 7.20 -8.85 2.89
C GLN A 20 7.60 -9.64 1.65
N PHE A 21 7.42 -10.96 1.70
CA PHE A 21 7.53 -11.82 0.52
C PHE A 21 6.16 -11.93 -0.14
N GLY A 22 6.07 -11.42 -1.36
CA GLY A 22 4.84 -11.33 -2.12
C GLY A 22 4.33 -9.90 -2.25
N GLU A 23 3.89 -9.59 -3.47
CA GLU A 23 3.39 -8.31 -3.92
C GLU A 23 1.95 -8.44 -4.43
N GLY A 24 1.20 -9.41 -3.90
CA GLY A 24 -0.19 -9.66 -4.30
C GLY A 24 -1.15 -8.59 -3.80
N ASN A 25 -2.34 -8.54 -4.42
CA ASN A 25 -3.42 -7.64 -4.01
C ASN A 25 -3.84 -7.84 -2.55
N PHE A 26 -3.87 -9.08 -2.05
CA PHE A 26 -4.23 -9.35 -0.66
C PHE A 26 -3.32 -8.62 0.33
N LEU A 27 -2.00 -8.73 0.16
CA LEU A 27 -1.05 -8.10 1.06
C LEU A 27 -1.16 -6.57 1.01
N ARG A 28 -1.30 -5.99 -0.19
CA ARG A 28 -1.49 -4.53 -0.34
C ARG A 28 -2.82 -4.01 0.22
N ALA A 29 -3.91 -4.72 -0.03
CA ALA A 29 -5.25 -4.27 0.35
C ALA A 29 -5.58 -4.57 1.82
N PHE A 30 -4.88 -5.50 2.45
CA PHE A 30 -5.14 -5.94 3.81
C PHE A 30 -3.99 -5.57 4.77
N VAL A 31 -2.81 -6.15 4.57
CA VAL A 31 -1.68 -6.00 5.50
C VAL A 31 -1.08 -4.58 5.42
N ASP A 32 -0.73 -4.12 4.23
CA ASP A 32 -0.16 -2.78 4.04
C ASP A 32 -1.16 -1.69 4.44
N TRP A 33 -2.46 -1.91 4.20
CA TRP A 33 -3.51 -0.99 4.65
C TRP A 33 -3.55 -0.85 6.17
N ILE A 34 -3.42 -1.95 6.93
CA ILE A 34 -3.31 -1.91 8.39
C ILE A 34 -2.07 -1.11 8.80
N ILE A 35 -0.93 -1.34 8.15
CA ILE A 35 0.34 -0.64 8.44
C ILE A 35 0.21 0.86 8.15
N SER A 36 -0.44 1.25 7.05
CA SER A 36 -0.73 2.67 6.75
C SER A 36 -1.59 3.30 7.83
N ASN A 37 -2.67 2.62 8.24
CA ASN A 37 -3.54 3.10 9.32
C ASN A 37 -2.79 3.27 10.64
N MET A 38 -1.92 2.32 10.99
CA MET A 38 -1.09 2.42 12.20
C MET A 38 -0.11 3.60 12.10
N ASN A 39 0.54 3.81 10.96
CA ASN A 39 1.42 4.95 10.73
C ASN A 39 0.69 6.31 10.79
N GLU A 40 -0.60 6.36 10.46
CA GLU A 40 -1.41 7.59 10.47
C GLU A 40 -2.03 7.88 11.84
N LYS A 41 -2.46 6.84 12.55
CA LYS A 41 -3.21 6.95 13.82
C LYS A 41 -2.33 6.82 15.05
N THR A 42 -1.09 6.35 14.90
CA THR A 42 -0.15 6.07 16.00
C THR A 42 1.28 6.43 15.60
N ASP A 43 2.25 6.18 16.48
CA ASP A 43 3.67 6.44 16.25
C ASP A 43 4.43 5.25 15.62
N PHE A 44 3.73 4.30 14.98
CA PHE A 44 4.31 3.07 14.44
C PHE A 44 5.49 3.29 13.47
N ASN A 45 5.48 4.39 12.71
CA ASN A 45 6.57 4.91 11.88
C ASN A 45 7.41 3.83 11.16
N SER A 46 6.79 3.07 10.27
CA SER A 46 7.41 1.92 9.61
C SER A 46 7.13 1.87 8.10
N SER A 47 8.10 1.42 7.32
CA SER A 47 7.99 1.08 5.90
C SER A 47 8.05 -0.44 5.69
N VAL A 48 7.42 -0.89 4.60
CA VAL A 48 7.43 -2.28 4.12
C VAL A 48 8.37 -2.41 2.93
N VAL A 49 9.33 -3.33 3.02
CA VAL A 49 10.18 -3.76 1.90
C VAL A 49 9.51 -4.94 1.22
N VAL A 50 9.06 -4.76 -0.01
CA VAL A 50 8.36 -5.80 -0.78
C VAL A 50 9.37 -6.58 -1.63
N VAL A 51 9.36 -7.90 -1.47
CA VAL A 51 10.17 -8.84 -2.24
C VAL A 51 9.27 -9.64 -3.15
N GLN A 52 9.52 -9.57 -4.47
CA GLN A 52 8.84 -10.39 -5.46
C GLN A 52 9.44 -11.80 -5.48
N PRO A 53 8.68 -12.86 -5.14
CA PRO A 53 9.20 -14.22 -5.05
C PRO A 53 9.05 -15.02 -6.36
N ILE A 54 8.49 -14.44 -7.42
CA ILE A 54 8.19 -15.08 -8.70
C ILE A 54 8.78 -14.31 -9.89
N ASP A 55 9.08 -15.01 -10.99
CA ASP A 55 9.72 -14.40 -12.17
C ASP A 55 8.89 -13.27 -12.80
N LYS A 56 7.56 -13.42 -12.82
CA LYS A 56 6.62 -12.47 -13.44
C LYS A 56 5.67 -11.91 -12.39
N GLY A 57 6.17 -10.96 -11.61
CA GLY A 57 5.37 -10.18 -10.68
C GLY A 57 5.13 -8.76 -11.15
N MET A 58 4.98 -7.84 -10.20
CA MET A 58 4.67 -6.43 -10.49
C MET A 58 5.61 -5.42 -9.79
N VAL A 59 6.80 -5.87 -9.38
CA VAL A 59 7.78 -4.99 -8.73
C VAL A 59 8.12 -3.77 -9.58
N ASP A 60 8.25 -3.94 -10.91
CA ASP A 60 8.52 -2.83 -11.82
C ASP A 60 7.38 -1.80 -11.87
N ALA A 61 6.13 -2.27 -11.84
CA ALA A 61 4.96 -1.40 -11.81
C ALA A 61 4.86 -0.62 -10.48
N LEU A 62 5.19 -1.27 -9.36
CA LEU A 62 5.27 -0.61 -8.05
C LEU A 62 6.39 0.43 -8.04
N ASN A 63 7.59 0.08 -8.51
CA ASN A 63 8.74 0.97 -8.57
C ASN A 63 8.48 2.19 -9.47
N ALA A 64 7.78 2.02 -10.60
CA ALA A 64 7.40 3.12 -11.48
C ALA A 64 6.50 4.18 -10.81
N GLN A 65 5.85 3.82 -9.69
CA GLN A 65 5.02 4.70 -8.88
C GLN A 65 5.65 5.07 -7.54
N ASP A 66 6.97 4.91 -7.38
CA ASP A 66 7.67 5.08 -6.10
C ASP A 66 7.08 4.21 -4.96
N CYS A 67 6.54 3.04 -5.30
CA CYS A 67 5.79 2.13 -4.44
C CYS A 67 4.49 2.71 -3.85
N LEU A 68 3.99 3.81 -4.41
CA LEU A 68 2.69 4.36 -4.07
C LEU A 68 1.59 3.65 -4.87
N TYR A 69 0.44 3.45 -4.24
CA TYR A 69 -0.77 2.91 -4.86
C TYR A 69 -2.01 3.38 -4.08
N HIS A 70 -3.18 3.23 -4.69
CA HIS A 70 -4.46 3.49 -4.03
C HIS A 70 -5.08 2.18 -3.53
N VAL A 71 -5.75 2.23 -2.38
CA VAL A 71 -6.54 1.12 -1.85
C VAL A 71 -8.00 1.55 -1.88
N ASN A 72 -8.80 0.89 -2.71
CA ASN A 72 -10.22 1.15 -2.82
C ASN A 72 -10.99 0.15 -1.94
N LEU A 73 -11.54 0.62 -0.83
CA LEU A 73 -12.32 -0.18 0.12
C LEU A 73 -13.80 -0.06 -0.22
N GLN A 74 -14.39 -1.16 -0.68
CA GLN A 74 -15.80 -1.24 -0.99
C GLN A 74 -16.43 -2.43 -0.28
N GLY A 75 -17.64 -2.25 0.24
CA GLY A 75 -18.34 -3.31 0.92
C GLY A 75 -19.76 -2.94 1.31
N LEU A 76 -20.38 -3.81 2.11
CA LEU A 76 -21.67 -3.58 2.74
C LEU A 76 -21.46 -3.64 4.26
N ASN A 77 -21.85 -2.59 4.96
CA ASN A 77 -21.86 -2.55 6.41
C ASN A 77 -23.30 -2.31 6.89
N ASN A 78 -23.86 -3.24 7.67
CA ASN A 78 -25.25 -3.19 8.12
C ASN A 78 -26.28 -2.97 6.98
N GLY A 79 -26.01 -3.51 5.80
CA GLY A 79 -26.86 -3.34 4.62
C GLY A 79 -26.65 -2.05 3.83
N GLU A 80 -25.81 -1.14 4.32
CA GLU A 80 -25.45 0.10 3.61
C GLU A 80 -24.15 -0.07 2.83
N VAL A 81 -24.10 0.47 1.62
CA VAL A 81 -22.88 0.47 0.80
C VAL A 81 -21.85 1.39 1.46
N VAL A 82 -20.69 0.83 1.78
CA VAL A 82 -19.53 1.58 2.24
C VAL A 82 -18.51 1.67 1.11
N ASN A 83 -18.00 2.88 0.88
CA ASN A 83 -16.98 3.16 -0.11
C ASN A 83 -15.97 4.16 0.47
N SER A 84 -14.72 3.72 0.62
CA SER A 84 -13.59 4.51 1.10
C SER A 84 -12.46 4.39 0.08
N PHE A 85 -11.93 5.54 -0.33
CA PHE A 85 -10.83 5.66 -1.29
C PHE A 85 -9.51 5.98 -0.59
#